data_AF-A0A928H6F4-F1
#
_entry.id   AF-A0A928H6F4-F1
#
_cell.length_a   1.000
_cell.length_b   1.000
_cell.length_c   1.000
_cell.angle_alpha   90.00
_cell.angle_beta   90.00
_cell.angle_gamma   90.00
#
_symmetry.space_group_name_H-M   'P 1'
#
loop_
_entity.id
_entity.type
_entity.pdbx_description
1 polymer ?
#
loop_
_entity_poly.entity_id
_entity_poly.type
_entity_poly.pdbx_seq_one_letter_code
_entity_poly.pdbx_strand_id
1 'polypeptide(L)'
;MIEETGGRDAKSMAAWDVDPLQVNVPGDWSGAKEKIGLKKPSKRNEGMVEENIKAAIKFLVRKGFGVSGQPASRRPKGVFDDWRTALRRYNGRDDEMVDGRSYSETYADHIVDRAKDPGRFVA
;
A
#
# COMPACT_ATOMS: atom_id res chain seq x y z
N MET A 1 5.10 -11.37 -10.67
CA MET A 1 3.72 -10.86 -10.86
C MET A 1 3.51 -9.73 -9.85
N ILE A 2 3.23 -8.50 -10.33
CA ILE A 2 2.86 -7.36 -9.47
C ILE A 2 1.36 -7.14 -9.61
N GLU A 3 0.66 -7.68 -8.63
CA GLU A 3 -0.78 -7.60 -8.48
C GLU A 3 -1.04 -7.26 -7.02
N GLU A 4 -1.28 -5.99 -6.77
CA GLU A 4 -1.41 -5.48 -5.40
C GLU A 4 -2.76 -5.91 -4.81
N THR A 5 -3.71 -6.16 -5.70
CA THR A 5 -4.71 -7.26 -5.69
C THR A 5 -5.10 -7.68 -7.13
N GLY A 6 -4.31 -7.35 -8.16
CA GLY A 6 -4.68 -7.46 -9.59
C GLY A 6 -4.91 -8.86 -10.18
N GLY A 7 -5.05 -9.90 -9.35
CA GLY A 7 -5.26 -11.28 -9.77
C GLY A 7 -6.72 -11.69 -9.64
N ARG A 8 -7.19 -12.54 -10.55
CA ARG A 8 -8.55 -13.10 -10.52
C ARG A 8 -8.67 -14.38 -9.68
N ASP A 9 -7.66 -14.68 -8.85
CA ASP A 9 -7.72 -15.83 -7.96
C ASP A 9 -8.60 -15.56 -6.73
N ALA A 10 -9.02 -16.63 -6.06
CA ALA A 10 -9.95 -16.52 -4.93
C ALA A 10 -9.41 -15.64 -3.79
N LYS A 11 -8.09 -15.62 -3.58
CA LYS A 11 -7.46 -14.84 -2.51
C LYS A 11 -7.50 -13.34 -2.82
N SER A 12 -7.23 -12.97 -4.06
CA SER A 12 -7.23 -11.60 -4.54
C SER A 12 -8.64 -11.03 -4.58
N MET A 13 -9.63 -11.81 -5.05
CA MET A 13 -11.04 -11.42 -5.01
C MET A 13 -11.53 -11.19 -3.57
N ALA A 14 -11.19 -12.07 -2.63
CA ALA A 14 -11.54 -11.88 -1.22
C ALA A 14 -10.89 -10.64 -0.60
N ALA A 15 -9.71 -10.23 -1.07
CA ALA A 15 -9.09 -8.98 -0.66
C ALA A 15 -9.81 -7.78 -1.29
N TRP A 16 -10.22 -7.85 -2.57
CA TRP A 16 -10.98 -6.78 -3.22
C TRP A 16 -12.28 -6.42 -2.47
N ASP A 17 -12.96 -7.42 -1.92
CA ASP A 17 -14.23 -7.23 -1.21
C ASP A 17 -14.06 -6.56 0.17
N VAL A 18 -12.85 -6.59 0.76
CA VAL A 18 -12.65 -6.16 2.16
C VAL A 18 -11.45 -5.24 2.36
N ASP A 19 -10.27 -5.57 1.85
CA ASP A 19 -9.05 -4.79 2.00
C ASP A 19 -8.24 -4.77 0.68
N PRO A 20 -8.76 -4.08 -0.36
CA PRO A 20 -8.19 -4.12 -1.71
C PRO A 20 -6.77 -3.58 -1.79
N LEU A 21 -6.37 -2.74 -0.83
CA LEU A 21 -5.07 -2.10 -0.74
C LEU A 21 -4.14 -2.79 0.28
N GLN A 22 -4.60 -3.91 0.86
CA GLN A 22 -3.89 -4.75 1.83
C GLN A 22 -3.28 -3.95 2.99
N VAL A 23 -3.96 -2.89 3.45
CA VAL A 23 -3.45 -2.05 4.54
C VAL A 23 -3.67 -2.70 5.90
N ASN A 24 -4.66 -3.58 6.02
CA ASN A 24 -5.11 -4.19 7.26
C ASN A 24 -4.71 -5.68 7.33
N VAL A 25 -3.40 -5.93 7.38
CA VAL A 25 -2.81 -7.28 7.40
C VAL A 25 -2.14 -7.56 8.76
N PRO A 26 -2.44 -8.68 9.44
CA PRO A 26 -1.92 -8.95 10.79
C PRO A 26 -0.39 -8.98 10.89
N GLY A 27 0.27 -9.53 9.86
CA GLY A 27 1.73 -9.66 9.78
C GLY A 27 2.45 -8.36 9.36
N ASP A 28 1.71 -7.34 8.92
CA ASP A 28 2.21 -6.01 8.57
C ASP A 28 1.53 -4.97 9.47
N TRP A 29 1.64 -5.15 10.79
CA TRP A 29 1.03 -4.23 11.74
C TRP A 29 2.04 -3.25 12.33
N SER A 30 1.64 -2.00 12.50
CA SER A 30 2.38 -1.00 13.28
C SER A 30 1.43 -0.03 13.98
N GLY A 31 1.86 0.57 15.08
CA GLY A 31 1.06 1.59 15.79
C GLY A 31 0.77 2.85 14.95
N ALA A 32 1.40 3.01 13.78
CA ALA A 32 1.01 4.04 12.82
C ALA A 32 -0.35 3.77 12.15
N LYS A 33 -0.72 2.48 11.99
CA LYS A 33 -1.99 2.03 11.43
C LYS A 33 -3.17 2.29 12.38
N GLU A 34 -2.94 2.27 13.68
CA GLU A 34 -3.93 2.70 14.68
C GLU A 34 -4.26 4.19 14.53
N LYS A 35 -3.24 5.02 14.27
CA LYS A 35 -3.39 6.48 14.09
C LYS A 35 -4.07 6.89 12.77
N ILE A 36 -4.43 5.94 11.91
CA ILE A 36 -5.24 6.18 10.70
C ILE A 36 -6.63 5.55 10.81
N GLY A 37 -6.97 4.99 11.98
CA GLY A 37 -8.30 4.45 12.29
C GLY A 37 -8.42 2.94 12.16
N LEU A 38 -7.33 2.21 11.91
CA LEU A 38 -7.39 0.74 11.84
C LEU A 38 -7.28 0.11 13.22
N LYS A 39 -7.93 -1.04 13.38
CA LYS A 39 -7.72 -1.95 14.52
C LYS A 39 -6.93 -3.15 14.04
N LYS A 40 -6.01 -3.67 14.87
CA LYS A 40 -5.19 -4.81 14.49
C LYS A 40 -6.09 -6.00 14.17
N PRO A 41 -6.05 -6.53 12.94
CA PRO A 41 -6.92 -7.63 12.56
C PRO A 41 -6.35 -8.94 13.08
N SER A 42 -7.23 -9.91 13.33
CA SER A 42 -6.84 -11.25 13.78
C SER A 42 -6.36 -12.13 12.63
N LYS A 43 -6.93 -11.90 11.44
CA LYS A 43 -6.61 -12.56 10.17
C LYS A 43 -6.72 -11.54 9.02
N ARG A 44 -6.34 -11.95 7.80
CA ARG A 44 -6.49 -11.09 6.61
C ARG A 44 -7.97 -10.84 6.29
N ASN A 45 -8.23 -9.75 5.56
CA ASN A 45 -9.55 -9.39 5.03
C ASN A 45 -10.59 -9.19 6.16
N GLU A 46 -10.26 -8.34 7.12
CA GLU A 46 -11.16 -7.89 8.19
C GLU A 46 -11.38 -6.38 8.14
N GLY A 47 -12.45 -5.93 8.81
CA GLY A 47 -12.89 -4.54 8.78
C GLY A 47 -13.85 -4.26 7.64
N MET A 48 -14.16 -2.97 7.43
CA MET A 48 -15.04 -2.52 6.37
C MET A 48 -14.21 -2.00 5.18
N VAL A 49 -14.62 -2.36 3.96
CA VAL A 49 -13.90 -1.96 2.73
C VAL A 49 -13.67 -0.45 2.63
N GLU A 50 -14.68 0.35 2.95
CA GLU A 50 -14.58 1.81 2.90
C GLU A 50 -13.59 2.36 3.94
N GLU A 51 -13.56 1.79 5.14
CA GLU A 51 -12.63 2.18 6.21
C GLU A 51 -11.19 1.80 5.85
N ASN A 52 -11.00 0.61 5.31
CA ASN A 52 -9.70 0.13 4.84
C ASN A 52 -9.17 1.01 3.69
N ILE A 53 -10.00 1.37 2.71
CA ILE A 53 -9.60 2.28 1.63
C ILE A 53 -9.22 3.66 2.17
N LYS A 54 -10.05 4.25 3.03
CA LYS A 54 -9.74 5.56 3.65
C LYS A 54 -8.44 5.52 4.46
N ALA A 55 -8.20 4.44 5.20
CA ALA A 55 -6.98 4.26 5.96
C ALA A 55 -5.76 4.09 5.06
N ALA A 56 -5.86 3.26 4.01
CA ALA A 56 -4.79 3.04 3.04
C ALA A 56 -4.32 4.34 2.38
N ILE A 57 -5.24 5.19 1.93
CA ILE A 57 -4.91 6.50 1.35
C ILE A 57 -4.17 7.38 2.39
N LYS A 58 -4.65 7.45 3.63
CA LYS A 58 -3.97 8.20 4.71
C LYS A 58 -2.57 7.65 4.96
N PHE A 59 -2.41 6.33 4.96
CA PHE A 59 -1.12 5.68 5.19
C PHE A 59 -0.14 5.96 4.05
N LEU A 60 -0.59 5.85 2.80
CA LEU A 60 0.20 6.15 1.61
C LEU A 60 0.71 7.59 1.62
N VAL A 61 -0.16 8.57 1.93
CA VAL A 61 0.27 9.97 2.06
C VAL A 61 1.36 10.11 3.12
N ARG A 62 1.20 9.47 4.29
CA ARG A 62 2.23 9.50 5.36
C ARG A 62 3.53 8.83 4.92
N LYS A 63 3.47 7.76 4.14
CA LYS A 63 4.65 7.08 3.57
C LYS A 63 5.44 7.99 2.62
N GLY A 64 4.77 8.95 1.97
CA GLY A 64 5.42 10.00 1.19
C GLY A 64 6.31 10.95 2.01
N PHE A 65 6.03 11.13 3.31
CA PHE A 65 6.89 11.91 4.21
C PHE A 65 7.97 11.07 4.91
N GLY A 66 7.82 9.74 4.96
CA GLY A 66 8.83 8.85 5.54
C GLY A 66 8.40 7.40 5.69
N VAL A 67 9.39 6.50 5.85
CA VAL A 67 9.20 5.03 5.85
C VAL A 67 8.25 4.52 6.94
N SER A 68 8.17 5.19 8.08
CA SER A 68 7.41 4.71 9.25
C SER A 68 5.90 4.89 9.16
N GLY A 69 5.38 5.64 8.17
CA GLY A 69 3.95 5.95 8.05
C GLY A 69 3.39 6.79 9.21
N GLN A 70 4.26 7.43 10.00
CA GLN A 70 3.86 8.34 11.07
C GLN A 70 3.26 9.64 10.51
N PRO A 71 2.43 10.37 11.29
CA PRO A 71 1.90 11.67 10.88
C PRO A 71 3.01 12.65 10.46
N ALA A 72 2.76 13.47 9.45
CA ALA A 72 3.71 14.48 8.96
C ALA A 72 4.15 15.45 10.07
N SER A 73 3.29 15.72 11.07
CA SER A 73 3.64 16.53 12.26
C SER A 73 4.79 15.96 13.09
N ARG A 74 5.13 14.68 12.97
CA ARG A 74 6.32 14.06 13.58
C ARG A 74 7.62 14.35 12.80
N ARG A 75 7.51 14.98 11.62
CA ARG A 75 8.62 15.40 10.76
C ARG A 75 8.39 16.86 10.34
N PRO A 76 8.45 17.83 11.29
CA PRO A 76 8.07 19.21 11.02
C PRO A 76 8.93 19.93 9.96
N LYS A 77 10.13 19.40 9.67
CA LYS A 77 11.02 19.89 8.60
C LYS A 77 11.02 18.99 7.35
N GLY A 78 10.26 17.90 7.37
CA GLY A 78 10.18 16.95 6.26
C GLY A 78 9.23 17.44 5.19
N VAL A 79 9.63 17.31 3.93
CA VAL A 79 8.76 17.54 2.77
C VAL A 79 8.18 16.21 2.28
N PHE A 80 7.16 16.29 1.45
CA PHE A 80 6.67 15.14 0.71
C PHE A 80 7.68 14.82 -0.40
N ASP A 81 8.24 13.61 -0.42
CA ASP A 81 9.29 13.25 -1.37
C ASP A 81 8.72 13.17 -2.80
N ASP A 82 7.88 12.16 -3.06
CA ASP A 82 7.09 12.01 -4.28
C ASP A 82 6.15 10.78 -4.14
N TRP A 83 5.23 10.60 -5.08
CA TRP A 83 4.27 9.49 -5.07
C TRP A 83 4.90 8.12 -5.34
N ARG A 84 5.92 8.03 -6.20
CA ARG A 84 6.61 6.78 -6.50
C ARG A 84 7.32 6.25 -5.26
N THR A 85 8.01 7.14 -4.54
CA THR A 85 8.68 6.90 -3.27
C THR A 85 7.67 6.52 -2.19
N ALA A 86 6.51 7.19 -2.14
CA ALA A 86 5.43 6.83 -1.21
C ALA A 86 4.94 5.39 -1.45
N LEU A 87 4.68 5.01 -2.70
CA LEU A 87 4.25 3.67 -3.11
C LEU A 87 5.30 2.60 -2.78
N ARG A 88 6.58 2.87 -3.09
CA ARG A 88 7.70 1.98 -2.72
C ARG A 88 7.74 1.72 -1.21
N ARG A 89 7.60 2.77 -0.39
CA ARG A 89 7.59 2.66 1.08
C ARG A 89 6.30 2.06 1.64
N TYR A 90 5.19 2.19 0.92
CA TYR A 90 3.91 1.59 1.28
C TYR A 90 4.01 0.07 1.21
N ASN A 91 4.56 -0.46 0.11
CA ASN A 91 4.80 -1.90 -0.03
C ASN A 91 5.92 -2.39 0.90
N GLY A 92 7.06 -1.71 0.89
CA GLY A 92 8.17 -1.96 1.81
C GLY A 92 8.93 -3.28 1.65
N ARG A 93 8.59 -4.14 0.68
CA ARG A 93 9.33 -5.38 0.41
C ARG A 93 10.65 -5.09 -0.31
N ASP A 94 11.72 -5.65 0.21
CA ASP A 94 13.10 -5.53 -0.27
C ASP A 94 13.62 -6.79 -0.97
N ASP A 95 12.77 -7.83 -1.11
CA ASP A 95 13.10 -9.03 -1.89
C ASP A 95 13.66 -8.64 -3.28
N GLU A 96 14.84 -9.15 -3.60
CA GLU A 96 15.48 -8.92 -4.89
C GLU A 96 14.77 -9.71 -5.99
N MET A 97 14.44 -9.02 -7.08
CA MET A 97 13.84 -9.58 -8.28
C MET A 97 14.93 -10.12 -9.22
N VAL A 98 14.54 -10.92 -10.22
CA VAL A 98 15.46 -11.52 -11.21
C VAL A 98 16.30 -10.47 -11.95
N ASP A 99 15.81 -9.24 -12.07
CA ASP A 99 16.49 -8.11 -12.71
C ASP A 99 17.36 -7.28 -11.76
N GLY A 100 17.56 -7.73 -10.51
CA GLY A 100 18.38 -7.06 -9.49
C GLY A 100 17.71 -5.87 -8.81
N ARG A 101 16.47 -5.52 -9.14
CA ARG A 101 15.69 -4.47 -8.46
C ARG A 101 14.94 -5.04 -7.26
N SER A 102 14.62 -4.21 -6.29
CA SER A 102 13.74 -4.63 -5.19
C SER A 102 12.29 -4.77 -5.67
N TYR A 103 11.53 -5.66 -5.03
CA TYR A 103 10.10 -5.84 -5.30
C TYR A 103 9.34 -4.51 -5.18
N SER A 104 9.62 -3.72 -4.14
CA SER A 104 8.93 -2.44 -3.89
C SER A 104 9.20 -1.36 -4.95
N GLU A 105 10.37 -1.37 -5.61
CA GLU A 105 10.65 -0.46 -6.73
C GLU A 105 9.83 -0.83 -7.96
N THR A 106 9.84 -2.11 -8.30
CA THR A 106 9.07 -2.65 -9.42
C THR A 106 7.57 -2.41 -9.17
N TYR A 107 7.09 -2.61 -7.93
CA TYR A 107 5.73 -2.30 -7.47
C TYR A 107 5.34 -0.86 -7.78
N ALA A 108 6.16 0.10 -7.33
CA ALA A 108 5.87 1.52 -7.51
C ALA A 108 5.82 1.92 -8.99
N ASP A 109 6.74 1.40 -9.81
CA ASP A 109 6.77 1.66 -11.25
C ASP A 109 5.50 1.16 -11.94
N HIS A 110 5.08 -0.08 -11.63
CA HIS A 110 3.89 -0.68 -12.22
C HIS A 110 2.60 0.10 -11.91
N ILE A 111 2.40 0.59 -10.68
CA ILE A 111 1.22 1.41 -10.36
C ILE A 111 1.28 2.74 -11.11
N VAL A 112 2.43 3.41 -11.10
CA VAL A 112 2.58 4.70 -11.76
C VAL A 112 2.30 4.56 -13.25
N ASP A 113 2.75 3.48 -13.88
CA ASP A 113 2.47 3.21 -15.29
C ASP A 113 1.01 2.83 -15.56
N ARG A 114 0.33 2.12 -14.65
CA ARG A 114 -1.12 1.90 -14.71
C ARG A 114 -1.91 3.20 -14.58
N ALA A 115 -1.47 4.11 -13.72
CA ALA A 115 -2.13 5.38 -13.50
C ALA A 115 -2.00 6.34 -14.70
N LYS A 116 -0.91 6.25 -15.47
CA LYS A 116 -0.69 7.06 -16.69
C LYS A 116 -1.62 6.66 -17.83
N ASP A 117 -1.90 5.36 -17.97
CA ASP A 117 -2.76 4.82 -19.01
C ASP A 117 -3.67 3.72 -18.44
N PRO A 118 -4.72 4.11 -17.68
CA PRO A 118 -5.60 3.14 -17.04
C PRO A 118 -6.40 2.33 -18.07
N GLY A 119 -6.70 2.90 -19.25
CA GLY A 119 -7.47 2.25 -20.31
C GLY A 119 -6.78 1.01 -20.88
N ARG A 120 -5.44 0.96 -20.87
CA ARG A 120 -4.68 -0.24 -21.27
C ARG A 120 -4.94 -1.47 -20.40
N PHE A 121 -5.41 -1.28 -19.17
CA PHE A 121 -5.51 -2.35 -18.17
C PHE A 121 -6.95 -2.69 -17.77
N VAL A 122 -7.93 -1.93 -18.27
CA VAL A 122 -9.36 -2.18 -18.06
C VAL A 122 -9.91 -2.79 -19.35
N ALA A 123 -10.18 -4.09 -19.33
CA ALA A 123 -10.83 -4.83 -20.42
C ALA A 123 -12.35 -4.85 -20.24
#